data_AF-A0A7W1A784-F1
#
_entry.id   AF-A0A7W1A784-F1
#
_cell.length_a   1.000
_cell.length_b   1.000
_cell.length_c   1.000
_cell.angle_alpha   90.00
_cell.angle_beta   90.00
_cell.angle_gamma   90.00
#
_symmetry.space_group_name_H-M   'P 1'
#
loop_
_entity.id
_entity.type
_entity.pdbx_description
1 polymer ?
#
loop_
_entity_poly.entity_id
_entity_poly.type
_entity_poly.pdbx_seq_one_letter_code
_entity_poly.pdbx_strand_id
1 'polypeptide(L)'
;MTEQDIAALVAALPSAIRAAVEQQDEAVFQQVFQSLDEAEQLRVAQVFQQLQGQMAHNILDEYDEENMPSADELIASLPPAVAQALMNEDPEGLQTAYDALPLNEQERVGRTMMLIQALADRMQGQDFDDGFSTDGQDIITAFDPLLQAIAAVALGDDQPRADIEATLPQLEANGWRLVEPVQRIWAGERDEMVLMAGLDESDATLISYVLELITQNE
;
A
#
# COMPACT_ATOMS: atom_id res chain seq x y z
N MET A 1 -6.19 -20.32 6.37
CA MET A 1 -7.06 -21.07 5.43
C MET A 1 -6.47 -22.46 5.23
N THR A 2 -7.30 -23.47 4.96
CA THR A 2 -6.82 -24.86 4.76
C THR A 2 -6.37 -25.07 3.31
N GLU A 3 -5.63 -26.14 3.01
CA GLU A 3 -5.29 -26.56 1.63
C GLU A 3 -6.52 -26.59 0.69
N GLN A 4 -7.71 -26.78 1.25
CA GLN A 4 -8.98 -26.77 0.53
C GLN A 4 -9.32 -25.41 -0.07
N ASP A 5 -8.88 -24.33 0.56
CA ASP A 5 -9.11 -22.95 0.12
C ASP A 5 -8.13 -22.54 -1.00
N ILE A 6 -6.88 -23.00 -0.92
CA ILE A 6 -5.91 -22.85 -2.01
C ILE A 6 -6.42 -23.58 -3.26
N ALA A 7 -6.95 -24.80 -3.09
CA ALA A 7 -7.55 -25.55 -4.19
C ALA A 7 -8.78 -24.85 -4.79
N ALA A 8 -9.58 -24.17 -3.95
CA ALA A 8 -10.73 -23.38 -4.40
C ALA A 8 -10.31 -22.12 -5.17
N LEU A 9 -9.27 -21.42 -4.71
CA LEU A 9 -8.68 -20.25 -5.40
C LEU A 9 -8.08 -20.65 -6.75
N VAL A 10 -7.31 -21.74 -6.79
CA VAL A 10 -6.78 -22.28 -8.05
C VAL A 10 -7.93 -22.75 -8.96
N ALA A 11 -9.09 -23.14 -8.41
CA ALA A 11 -10.29 -23.52 -9.18
C ALA A 11 -11.12 -22.34 -9.67
N ALA A 12 -10.93 -21.17 -9.07
CA ALA A 12 -11.49 -19.92 -9.56
C ALA A 12 -10.71 -19.36 -10.77
N LEU A 13 -9.48 -19.84 -11.01
CA LEU A 13 -8.71 -19.44 -12.19
C LEU A 13 -9.33 -20.01 -13.48
N PRO A 14 -9.31 -19.23 -14.59
CA PRO A 14 -9.66 -19.74 -15.90
C PRO A 14 -8.83 -20.98 -16.24
N SER A 15 -9.45 -21.99 -16.84
CA SER A 15 -8.77 -23.26 -17.16
C SER A 15 -7.51 -23.08 -18.02
N ALA A 16 -7.49 -22.04 -18.86
CA ALA A 16 -6.34 -21.69 -19.69
C ALA A 16 -5.15 -21.17 -18.86
N ILE A 17 -5.42 -20.34 -17.85
CA ILE A 17 -4.40 -19.84 -16.90
C ILE A 17 -3.92 -20.98 -16.01
N ARG A 18 -4.84 -21.80 -15.48
CA ARG A 18 -4.48 -22.96 -14.66
C ARG A 18 -3.57 -23.92 -15.43
N ALA A 19 -3.89 -24.23 -16.69
CA ALA A 19 -3.05 -25.09 -17.53
C ALA A 19 -1.66 -24.48 -17.80
N ALA A 20 -1.56 -23.16 -17.95
CA ALA A 20 -0.27 -22.48 -18.11
C ALA A 20 0.58 -22.52 -16.83
N VAL A 21 -0.04 -22.30 -15.67
CA VAL A 21 0.59 -22.39 -14.35
C VAL A 21 1.04 -23.81 -14.03
N GLU A 22 0.20 -24.81 -14.35
CA GLU A 22 0.51 -26.23 -14.14
C GLU A 22 1.66 -26.72 -15.03
N GLN A 23 1.83 -26.10 -16.20
CA GLN A 23 2.96 -26.33 -17.10
C GLN A 23 4.19 -25.48 -16.76
N GLN A 24 4.08 -24.57 -15.77
CA GLN A 24 5.12 -23.60 -15.40
C GLN A 24 5.63 -22.79 -16.61
N ASP A 25 4.75 -22.53 -17.57
CA ASP A 25 5.09 -21.94 -18.87
C ASP A 25 4.63 -20.47 -18.91
N GLU A 26 5.55 -19.58 -18.55
CA GLU A 26 5.28 -18.14 -18.38
C GLU A 26 4.87 -17.46 -19.70
N ALA A 27 5.40 -17.92 -20.84
CA ALA A 27 5.06 -17.39 -22.15
C ALA A 27 3.60 -17.70 -22.50
N VAL A 28 3.17 -18.93 -22.22
CA VAL A 28 1.77 -19.35 -22.39
C VAL A 28 0.87 -18.61 -21.40
N PHE A 29 1.32 -18.40 -20.16
CA PHE A 29 0.58 -17.63 -19.16
C PHE A 29 0.33 -16.19 -19.62
N GLN A 30 1.36 -15.47 -20.07
CA GLN A 30 1.20 -14.10 -20.56
C GLN A 30 0.29 -14.02 -21.78
N GLN A 31 0.42 -14.97 -22.71
CA GLN A 31 -0.37 -14.98 -23.92
C GLN A 31 -1.86 -15.24 -23.63
N VAL A 32 -2.15 -16.15 -22.69
CA VAL A 32 -3.51 -16.38 -22.21
C VAL A 32 -4.01 -15.16 -21.44
N PHE A 33 -3.22 -14.58 -20.54
CA PHE A 33 -3.61 -13.43 -19.73
C PHE A 33 -3.97 -12.22 -20.59
N GLN A 34 -3.18 -11.91 -21.63
CA GLN A 34 -3.48 -10.83 -22.56
C GLN A 34 -4.69 -11.11 -23.45
N SER A 35 -5.06 -12.39 -23.64
CA SER A 35 -6.24 -12.78 -24.41
C SER A 35 -7.54 -12.70 -23.61
N LEU A 36 -7.46 -12.53 -22.28
CA LEU A 36 -8.60 -12.37 -21.39
C LEU A 36 -9.11 -10.93 -21.38
N ASP A 37 -10.41 -10.76 -21.11
CA ASP A 37 -11.02 -9.44 -20.88
C ASP A 37 -10.53 -8.82 -19.55
N GLU A 38 -10.58 -7.49 -19.42
CA GLU A 38 -10.11 -6.76 -18.23
C GLU A 38 -10.72 -7.28 -16.91
N ALA A 39 -12.00 -7.65 -16.91
CA ALA A 39 -12.67 -8.20 -15.73
C ALA A 39 -12.14 -9.60 -15.34
N GLU A 40 -11.62 -10.36 -16.30
CA GLU A 40 -10.98 -11.65 -16.05
C GLU A 40 -9.52 -11.47 -15.64
N GLN A 41 -8.79 -10.52 -16.26
CA GLN A 41 -7.44 -10.14 -15.87
C GLN A 41 -7.39 -9.67 -14.41
N LEU A 42 -8.30 -8.80 -14.00
CA LEU A 42 -8.44 -8.33 -12.61
C LEU A 42 -8.69 -9.49 -11.65
N ARG A 43 -9.57 -10.43 -12.00
CA ARG A 43 -9.83 -11.61 -11.17
C ARG A 43 -8.61 -12.53 -11.06
N VAL A 44 -7.90 -12.75 -12.16
CA VAL A 44 -6.67 -13.56 -12.14
C VAL A 44 -5.60 -12.89 -11.28
N ALA A 45 -5.43 -11.57 -11.41
CA ALA A 45 -4.50 -10.79 -10.58
C ALA A 45 -4.86 -10.87 -9.09
N GLN A 46 -6.14 -10.69 -8.75
CA GLN A 46 -6.62 -10.77 -7.36
C GLN A 46 -6.42 -12.16 -6.74
N VAL A 47 -6.70 -13.23 -7.50
CA VAL A 47 -6.45 -14.61 -7.04
C VAL A 47 -4.96 -14.85 -6.84
N PHE A 48 -4.11 -14.35 -7.74
CA PHE A 48 -2.65 -14.47 -7.59
C PHE A 48 -2.13 -13.68 -6.38
N GLN A 49 -2.65 -12.48 -6.15
CA GLN A 49 -2.30 -11.66 -5.00
C GLN A 49 -2.69 -12.34 -3.69
N GLN A 50 -3.89 -12.92 -3.61
CA GLN A 50 -4.31 -13.72 -2.46
C GLN A 50 -3.42 -14.96 -2.27
N LEU A 51 -3.06 -15.64 -3.36
CA LEU A 51 -2.17 -16.80 -3.29
C LEU A 51 -0.76 -16.41 -2.79
N GLN A 52 -0.22 -15.28 -3.26
CA GLN A 52 1.09 -14.76 -2.84
C GLN A 52 1.08 -14.33 -1.38
N GLY A 53 0.05 -13.60 -0.92
CA GLY A 53 -0.09 -13.22 0.48
C GLY A 53 -0.19 -14.43 1.41
N GLN A 54 -0.89 -15.49 0.99
CA GLN A 54 -0.95 -16.74 1.75
C GLN A 54 0.36 -17.51 1.74
N MET A 55 1.08 -17.56 0.61
CA MET A 55 2.41 -18.16 0.59
C MET A 55 3.37 -17.39 1.49
N ALA A 56 3.34 -16.06 1.48
CA ALA A 56 4.13 -15.24 2.39
C ALA A 56 3.77 -15.52 3.86
N HIS A 57 2.48 -15.61 4.18
CA HIS A 57 2.02 -15.94 5.53
C HIS A 57 2.44 -17.35 5.96
N ASN A 58 2.27 -18.38 5.12
CA ASN A 58 2.73 -19.74 5.43
C ASN A 58 4.25 -19.83 5.57
N ILE A 59 5.00 -19.11 4.72
CA ILE A 59 6.45 -19.04 4.82
C ILE A 59 6.83 -18.42 6.17
N LEU A 60 6.17 -17.34 6.59
CA LEU A 60 6.45 -16.69 7.87
C LEU A 60 5.99 -17.51 9.08
N ASP A 61 4.91 -18.29 8.97
CA ASP A 61 4.42 -19.23 10.00
C ASP A 61 5.34 -20.46 10.16
N GLU A 62 6.10 -20.83 9.12
CA GLU A 62 7.13 -21.89 9.21
C GLU A 62 8.35 -21.48 10.05
N TYR A 63 8.54 -20.19 10.30
CA TYR A 63 9.58 -19.67 11.20
C TYR A 63 8.96 -19.26 12.54
N ASP A 64 9.32 -19.95 13.62
CA ASP A 64 9.05 -19.47 14.98
C ASP A 64 9.55 -18.01 15.11
N GLU A 65 8.82 -17.12 15.80
CA GLU A 65 9.22 -15.72 16.04
C GLU A 65 10.63 -15.60 16.65
N GLU A 66 11.09 -16.63 17.37
CA GLU A 66 12.44 -16.73 17.96
C GLU A 66 13.53 -17.18 16.97
N ASN A 67 13.18 -17.77 15.82
CA ASN A 67 14.10 -18.24 14.77
C ASN A 67 13.90 -17.51 13.43
N MET A 68 13.14 -16.42 13.42
CA MET A 68 12.92 -15.61 12.23
C MET A 68 14.25 -14.94 11.81
N PRO A 69 14.79 -15.24 10.62
CA PRO A 69 16.01 -14.61 10.16
C PRO A 69 15.77 -13.12 9.92
N SER A 70 16.72 -12.28 10.33
CA SER A 70 16.62 -10.84 10.09
C SER A 70 16.79 -10.50 8.61
N ALA A 71 16.26 -9.37 8.16
CA ALA A 71 16.48 -8.88 6.79
C ALA A 71 17.99 -8.82 6.46
N ASP A 72 18.83 -8.36 7.38
CA ASP A 72 20.30 -8.36 7.22
C ASP A 72 20.90 -9.76 7.02
N GLU A 73 20.40 -10.77 7.74
CA GLU A 73 20.90 -12.15 7.62
C GLU A 73 20.51 -12.76 6.26
N LEU A 74 19.32 -12.45 5.79
CA LEU A 74 18.85 -12.86 4.48
C LEU A 74 19.59 -12.14 3.36
N ILE A 75 19.84 -10.83 3.50
CA ILE A 75 20.65 -10.05 2.58
C ILE A 75 22.09 -10.60 2.55
N ALA A 76 22.66 -11.00 3.69
CA ALA A 76 23.97 -11.65 3.75
C ALA A 76 23.97 -13.06 3.11
N SER A 77 22.81 -13.70 3.01
CA SER A 77 22.63 -14.99 2.33
C SER A 77 22.51 -14.85 0.81
N LEU A 78 22.20 -13.65 0.31
CA LEU A 78 22.09 -13.36 -1.11
C LEU A 78 23.46 -13.31 -1.79
N PRO A 79 23.52 -13.58 -3.12
CA PRO A 79 24.72 -13.32 -3.90
C PRO A 79 25.18 -11.86 -3.72
N PRO A 80 26.50 -11.62 -3.63
CA PRO A 80 27.03 -10.30 -3.29
C PRO A 80 26.59 -9.21 -4.26
N ALA A 81 26.40 -9.54 -5.55
CA ALA A 81 25.90 -8.61 -6.56
C ALA A 81 24.46 -8.14 -6.27
N VAL A 82 23.60 -9.05 -5.80
CA VAL A 82 22.20 -8.77 -5.47
C VAL A 82 22.09 -8.05 -4.13
N ALA A 83 22.84 -8.49 -3.12
CA ALA A 83 22.89 -7.85 -1.82
C ALA A 83 23.35 -6.38 -1.93
N GLN A 84 24.37 -6.12 -2.74
CA GLN A 84 24.86 -4.76 -2.99
C GLN A 84 23.82 -3.90 -3.72
N ALA A 85 23.12 -4.46 -4.71
CA ALA A 85 22.07 -3.72 -5.40
C ALA A 85 20.92 -3.34 -4.45
N LEU A 86 20.51 -4.25 -3.55
CA LEU A 86 19.50 -3.96 -2.53
C LEU A 86 19.97 -2.89 -1.53
N MET A 87 21.21 -3.00 -1.04
CA MET A 87 21.77 -2.02 -0.09
C MET A 87 21.93 -0.62 -0.68
N ASN A 88 22.18 -0.53 -1.99
CA ASN A 88 22.32 0.73 -2.70
C ASN A 88 20.98 1.24 -3.29
N GLU A 89 19.87 0.54 -3.04
CA GLU A 89 18.56 0.84 -3.61
C GLU A 89 18.59 0.99 -5.15
N ASP A 90 19.41 0.16 -5.80
CA ASP A 90 19.74 0.28 -7.22
C ASP A 90 18.96 -0.76 -8.06
N PRO A 91 17.82 -0.39 -8.66
CA PRO A 91 16.94 -1.34 -9.37
C PRO A 91 17.56 -1.87 -10.67
N GLU A 92 18.46 -1.11 -11.30
CA GLU A 92 19.12 -1.49 -12.56
C GLU A 92 20.23 -2.52 -12.30
N GLY A 93 21.05 -2.30 -11.28
CA GLY A 93 22.05 -3.24 -10.80
C GLY A 93 21.41 -4.50 -10.23
N LEU A 94 20.23 -4.39 -9.61
CA LEU A 94 19.46 -5.54 -9.14
C LEU A 94 19.05 -6.46 -10.29
N GLN A 95 18.44 -5.90 -11.34
CA GLN A 95 18.03 -6.65 -12.52
C GLN A 95 19.22 -7.27 -13.24
N THR A 96 20.32 -6.54 -13.37
CA THR A 96 21.55 -7.05 -13.99
C THR A 96 22.16 -8.19 -13.18
N ALA A 97 22.20 -8.03 -11.84
CA ALA A 97 22.69 -9.08 -10.94
C ALA A 97 21.78 -10.30 -10.97
N TYR A 98 20.47 -10.11 -11.14
CA TYR A 98 19.49 -11.20 -11.23
C TYR A 98 19.58 -11.97 -12.55
N ASP A 99 19.66 -11.27 -13.68
CA ASP A 99 19.81 -11.87 -15.03
C ASP A 99 21.13 -12.63 -15.18
N ALA A 100 22.19 -12.17 -14.51
CA ALA A 100 23.49 -12.82 -14.51
C ALA A 100 23.52 -14.16 -13.74
N LEU A 101 22.48 -14.47 -12.94
CA LEU A 101 22.41 -15.70 -12.16
C LEU A 101 21.82 -16.86 -12.96
N PRO A 102 22.28 -18.10 -12.73
CA PRO A 102 21.63 -19.27 -13.29
C PRO A 102 20.23 -19.47 -12.68
N LEU A 103 19.32 -20.10 -13.43
CA LEU A 103 17.89 -20.23 -13.10
C LEU A 103 17.64 -20.81 -11.68
N ASN A 104 18.45 -21.77 -11.25
CA ASN A 104 18.37 -22.36 -9.91
C ASN A 104 18.74 -21.37 -8.79
N GLU A 105 19.60 -20.40 -9.07
CA GLU A 105 19.93 -19.33 -8.13
C GLU A 105 18.90 -18.20 -8.21
N GLN A 106 18.34 -17.90 -9.37
CA GLN A 106 17.26 -16.93 -9.53
C GLN A 106 16.02 -17.31 -8.70
N GLU A 107 15.64 -18.58 -8.68
CA GLU A 107 14.53 -19.07 -7.85
C GLU A 107 14.82 -18.91 -6.35
N ARG A 108 16.05 -19.20 -5.92
CA ARG A 108 16.47 -19.05 -4.52
C ARG A 108 16.49 -17.57 -4.12
N VAL A 109 17.07 -16.71 -4.96
CA VAL A 109 17.15 -15.27 -4.74
C VAL A 109 15.78 -14.64 -4.71
N GLY A 110 14.89 -15.01 -5.63
CA GLY A 110 13.51 -14.51 -5.66
C GLY A 110 12.74 -14.85 -4.38
N ARG A 111 12.88 -16.09 -3.88
CA ARG A 111 12.29 -16.49 -2.59
C ARG A 111 12.85 -15.70 -1.42
N THR A 112 14.18 -15.52 -1.37
CA THR A 112 14.84 -14.75 -0.30
C THR A 112 14.45 -13.27 -0.35
N MET A 113 14.36 -12.67 -1.54
CA MET A 113 13.88 -11.29 -1.71
C MET A 113 12.44 -11.13 -1.23
N MET A 114 11.55 -12.06 -1.60
CA MET A 114 10.17 -12.05 -1.14
C MET A 114 10.09 -12.13 0.39
N LEU A 115 10.93 -12.95 1.03
CA LEU A 115 11.02 -13.05 2.49
C LEU A 115 11.56 -11.75 3.11
N ILE A 116 12.62 -11.17 2.55
CA ILE A 116 13.18 -9.87 3.00
C ILE A 116 12.12 -8.79 2.93
N GLN A 117 11.35 -8.75 1.84
CA GLN A 117 10.32 -7.74 1.64
C GLN A 117 9.14 -7.94 2.60
N ALA A 118 8.69 -9.18 2.82
CA ALA A 118 7.66 -9.48 3.82
C ALA A 118 8.11 -9.12 5.25
N LEU A 119 9.39 -9.29 5.57
CA LEU A 119 9.96 -8.88 6.86
C LEU A 119 10.09 -7.36 6.98
N ALA A 120 10.49 -6.69 5.90
CA ALA A 120 10.59 -5.23 5.85
C ALA A 120 9.20 -4.59 6.00
N ASP A 121 8.18 -5.14 5.34
CA ASP A 121 6.78 -4.73 5.44
C ASP A 121 6.25 -4.88 6.87
N ARG A 122 6.49 -6.05 7.48
CA ARG A 122 6.17 -6.32 8.89
C ARG A 122 6.89 -5.39 9.86
N MET A 123 8.17 -5.08 9.62
CA MET A 123 8.97 -4.19 10.49
C MET A 123 8.63 -2.72 10.33
N GLN A 124 8.23 -2.29 9.13
CA GLN A 124 7.78 -0.91 8.89
C GLN A 124 6.39 -0.65 9.47
N GLY A 125 5.68 -1.66 9.98
CA GLY A 125 4.35 -1.48 10.52
C GLY A 125 3.36 -1.02 9.46
N GLN A 126 3.53 -1.49 8.22
CA GLN A 126 2.41 -1.49 7.28
C GLN A 126 1.49 -2.61 7.75
N ASP A 127 0.53 -2.26 8.62
CA ASP A 127 -0.74 -2.97 8.63
C ASP A 127 -1.14 -3.18 7.16
N PHE A 128 -1.38 -4.44 6.80
CA PHE A 128 -2.07 -4.80 5.57
C PHE A 128 -3.44 -4.10 5.60
N ASP A 129 -3.48 -2.86 5.14
CA ASP A 129 -4.69 -2.18 4.72
C ASP A 129 -5.04 -2.71 3.33
N ASP A 130 -5.94 -3.69 3.36
CA ASP A 130 -6.49 -4.41 2.22
C ASP A 130 -7.26 -3.43 1.33
N GLY A 131 -6.57 -2.89 0.31
CA GLY A 131 -7.19 -2.33 -0.90
C GLY A 131 -7.06 -0.83 -1.08
N PHE A 132 -6.22 -0.41 -2.03
CA PHE A 132 -6.28 0.92 -2.67
C PHE A 132 -6.46 2.12 -1.72
N SER A 133 -5.37 2.59 -1.11
CA SER A 133 -5.27 3.97 -0.64
C SER A 133 -4.36 4.79 -1.56
N THR A 134 -4.64 4.76 -2.87
CA THR A 134 -4.27 5.91 -3.73
C THR A 134 -5.26 7.06 -3.48
N ASP A 135 -6.49 6.74 -3.07
CA ASP A 135 -7.56 7.69 -2.79
C ASP A 135 -7.20 8.73 -1.72
N GLY A 136 -6.57 8.36 -0.61
CA GLY A 136 -6.23 9.32 0.45
C GLY A 136 -5.24 10.41 0.01
N GLN A 137 -4.18 10.03 -0.72
CA GLN A 137 -3.18 10.97 -1.25
C GLN A 137 -3.73 11.79 -2.42
N ASP A 138 -4.54 11.19 -3.29
CA ASP A 138 -5.22 11.91 -4.38
C ASP A 138 -6.23 12.93 -3.83
N ILE A 139 -6.97 12.58 -2.77
CA ILE A 139 -7.91 13.48 -2.08
C ILE A 139 -7.12 14.61 -1.40
N ILE A 140 -6.05 14.32 -0.65
CA ILE A 140 -5.21 15.36 -0.04
C ILE A 140 -4.68 16.32 -1.12
N THR A 141 -4.18 15.80 -2.25
CA THR A 141 -3.67 16.63 -3.34
C THR A 141 -4.75 17.50 -3.98
N ALA A 142 -5.97 16.97 -4.15
CA ALA A 142 -7.10 17.73 -4.70
C ALA A 142 -7.57 18.86 -3.76
N PHE A 143 -7.45 18.66 -2.45
CA PHE A 143 -7.88 19.62 -1.42
C PHE A 143 -6.74 20.46 -0.83
N ASP A 144 -5.48 20.19 -1.16
CA ASP A 144 -4.28 20.88 -0.66
C ASP A 144 -4.43 22.42 -0.56
N PRO A 145 -4.86 23.15 -1.62
CA PRO A 145 -5.00 24.61 -1.51
C PRO A 145 -6.04 25.05 -0.48
N LEU A 146 -7.10 24.25 -0.25
CA LEU A 146 -8.10 24.50 0.77
C LEU A 146 -7.57 24.17 2.18
N LEU A 147 -6.87 23.04 2.33
CA LEU A 147 -6.32 22.58 3.61
C LEU A 147 -5.25 23.55 4.13
N GLN A 148 -4.38 24.04 3.25
CA GLN A 148 -3.40 25.07 3.60
C GLN A 148 -4.07 26.38 4.01
N ALA A 149 -5.13 26.78 3.32
CA ALA A 149 -5.87 27.98 3.67
C ALA A 149 -6.55 27.84 5.04
N ILE A 150 -7.12 26.66 5.35
CA ILE A 150 -7.70 26.36 6.67
C ILE A 150 -6.63 26.44 7.78
N ALA A 151 -5.45 25.84 7.55
CA ALA A 151 -4.33 25.87 8.48
C ALA A 151 -3.83 27.32 8.71
N ALA A 152 -3.75 28.13 7.65
CA ALA A 152 -3.37 29.54 7.75
C ALA A 152 -4.33 30.34 8.65
N VAL A 153 -5.65 30.15 8.52
CA VAL A 153 -6.64 30.76 9.43
C VAL A 153 -6.44 30.31 10.87
N ALA A 154 -6.17 29.02 11.08
CA ALA A 154 -5.91 28.48 12.41
C ALA A 154 -4.63 29.05 13.05
N LEU A 155 -3.67 29.49 12.25
CA LEU A 155 -2.42 30.15 12.66
C LEU A 155 -2.57 31.69 12.81
N GLY A 156 -3.75 32.24 12.50
CA GLY A 156 -4.06 33.67 12.69
C GLY A 156 -4.11 34.51 11.41
N ASP A 157 -4.07 33.90 10.22
CA ASP A 157 -4.31 34.59 8.95
C ASP A 157 -5.83 34.58 8.62
N ASP A 158 -6.55 35.62 9.00
CA ASP A 158 -7.99 35.74 8.72
C ASP A 158 -8.31 36.07 7.24
N GLN A 159 -7.33 36.28 6.33
CA GLN A 159 -7.60 36.63 4.93
C GLN A 159 -8.44 35.57 4.18
N PRO A 160 -8.07 34.28 4.18
CA PRO A 160 -8.84 33.26 3.44
C PRO A 160 -10.12 32.79 4.14
N ARG A 161 -10.39 33.22 5.38
CA ARG A 161 -11.50 32.71 6.20
C ARG A 161 -12.86 32.85 5.54
N ALA A 162 -13.16 34.02 4.96
CA ALA A 162 -14.46 34.30 4.35
C ALA A 162 -14.71 33.44 3.10
N ASP A 163 -13.68 33.19 2.29
CA ASP A 163 -13.75 32.32 1.11
C ASP A 163 -13.93 30.85 1.51
N ILE A 164 -13.27 30.41 2.58
CA ILE A 164 -13.42 29.05 3.12
C ILE A 164 -14.83 28.85 3.69
N GLU A 165 -15.35 29.79 4.48
CA GLU A 165 -16.72 29.72 5.03
C GLU A 165 -17.81 29.70 3.94
N ALA A 166 -17.53 30.26 2.76
CA ALA A 166 -18.42 30.16 1.60
C ALA A 166 -18.32 28.81 0.85
N THR A 167 -17.19 28.12 0.97
CA THR A 167 -16.90 26.86 0.27
C THR A 167 -17.30 25.63 1.08
N LEU A 168 -17.12 25.68 2.40
CA LEU A 168 -17.45 24.61 3.35
C LEU A 168 -18.89 24.06 3.20
N PRO A 169 -19.95 24.89 3.07
CA PRO A 169 -21.32 24.38 2.89
C PRO A 169 -21.53 23.64 1.56
N GLN A 170 -20.75 23.99 0.53
CA GLN A 170 -20.82 23.32 -0.76
C GLN A 170 -20.18 21.93 -0.67
N LEU A 171 -19.11 21.78 0.10
CA LEU A 171 -18.48 20.48 0.35
C LEU A 171 -19.40 19.57 1.17
N GLU A 172 -20.07 20.11 2.18
CA GLU A 172 -21.09 19.38 2.96
C GLU A 172 -22.26 18.89 2.09
N ALA A 173 -22.72 19.72 1.16
CA ALA A 173 -23.74 19.33 0.18
C ALA A 173 -23.26 18.22 -0.78
N ASN A 174 -21.95 18.10 -1.00
CA ASN A 174 -21.33 17.04 -1.79
C ASN A 174 -20.95 15.81 -0.94
N GLY A 175 -21.29 15.81 0.36
CA GLY A 175 -21.09 14.67 1.26
C GLY A 175 -19.89 14.77 2.21
N TRP A 176 -19.08 15.83 2.14
CA TRP A 176 -17.88 16.00 2.98
C TRP A 176 -18.20 16.63 4.33
N ARG A 177 -17.78 16.04 5.45
CA ARG A 177 -18.10 16.52 6.80
C ARG A 177 -17.01 17.38 7.43
N LEU A 178 -16.54 18.37 6.70
CA LEU A 178 -15.39 19.19 7.12
C LEU A 178 -15.79 20.46 7.88
N VAL A 179 -17.06 20.90 7.80
CA VAL A 179 -17.50 22.19 8.37
C VAL A 179 -17.30 22.27 9.87
N GLU A 180 -17.82 21.27 10.59
CA GLU A 180 -17.73 21.20 12.05
C GLU A 180 -16.27 21.10 12.55
N PRO A 181 -15.44 20.13 12.09
CA PRO A 181 -14.06 20.02 12.56
C PRO A 181 -13.22 21.26 12.22
N VAL A 182 -13.40 21.89 11.05
CA VAL A 182 -12.67 23.12 10.70
C VAL A 182 -13.01 24.28 11.63
N GLN A 183 -14.29 24.47 11.96
CA GLN A 183 -14.70 25.51 12.92
C GLN A 183 -14.12 25.26 14.31
N ARG A 184 -14.04 23.99 14.74
CA ARG A 184 -13.43 23.62 16.02
C ARG A 184 -11.92 23.85 16.03
N ILE A 185 -11.25 23.55 14.92
CA ILE A 185 -9.82 23.90 14.73
C ILE A 185 -9.64 25.42 14.86
N TRP A 186 -10.47 26.24 14.22
CA TRP A 186 -10.37 27.69 14.38
C TRP A 186 -10.74 28.20 15.78
N ALA A 187 -11.55 27.46 16.53
CA ALA A 187 -11.82 27.73 17.94
C ALA A 187 -10.67 27.33 18.88
N GLY A 188 -9.62 26.67 18.36
CA GLY A 188 -8.44 26.23 19.12
C GLY A 188 -8.47 24.77 19.56
N GLU A 189 -9.47 23.99 19.13
CA GLU A 189 -9.49 22.53 19.36
C GLU A 189 -8.39 21.87 18.53
N ARG A 190 -7.56 21.04 19.15
CA ARG A 190 -6.47 20.28 18.50
C ARG A 190 -6.50 18.79 18.83
N ASP A 191 -7.50 18.35 19.57
CA ASP A 191 -7.66 16.95 19.95
C ASP A 191 -8.22 16.16 18.76
N GLU A 192 -7.36 15.33 18.15
CA GLU A 192 -7.69 14.48 17.00
C GLU A 192 -8.87 13.56 17.27
N MET A 193 -8.93 12.96 18.46
CA MET A 193 -9.97 12.02 18.84
C MET A 193 -11.35 12.68 18.86
N VAL A 194 -11.37 13.97 19.22
CA VAL A 194 -12.56 14.79 19.32
C VAL A 194 -12.94 15.41 17.97
N LEU A 195 -11.96 15.72 17.11
CA LEU A 195 -12.16 16.30 15.79
C LEU A 195 -12.57 15.25 14.75
N MET A 196 -12.07 14.01 14.87
CA MET A 196 -12.38 12.90 13.97
C MET A 196 -13.61 12.08 14.40
N ALA A 197 -14.20 12.41 15.55
CA ALA A 197 -15.34 11.68 16.09
C ALA A 197 -16.55 11.75 15.14
N GLY A 198 -16.89 10.63 14.50
CA GLY A 198 -18.03 10.53 13.60
C GLY A 198 -17.78 11.03 12.17
N LEU A 199 -16.50 11.26 11.83
CA LEU A 199 -16.05 11.45 10.45
C LEU A 199 -15.83 10.10 9.76
N ASP A 200 -16.06 10.08 8.46
CA ASP A 200 -15.67 8.97 7.61
C ASP A 200 -14.15 9.03 7.35
N GLU A 201 -13.54 7.92 6.91
CA GLU A 201 -12.09 7.78 6.81
C GLU A 201 -11.44 8.87 5.95
N SER A 202 -12.05 9.21 4.81
CA SER A 202 -11.59 10.29 3.93
C SER A 202 -11.66 11.68 4.58
N ASP A 203 -12.71 11.96 5.37
CA ASP A 203 -12.83 13.22 6.10
C ASP A 203 -11.78 13.29 7.23
N ALA A 204 -11.57 12.19 7.95
CA ALA A 204 -10.57 12.09 9.01
C ALA A 204 -9.14 12.31 8.48
N THR A 205 -8.81 11.76 7.30
CA THR A 205 -7.52 11.98 6.63
C THR A 205 -7.28 13.47 6.36
N LEU A 206 -8.28 14.19 5.84
CA LEU A 206 -8.16 15.63 5.55
C LEU A 206 -7.93 16.45 6.83
N ILE A 207 -8.64 16.13 7.91
CA ILE A 207 -8.50 16.80 9.20
C ILE A 207 -7.16 16.52 9.86
N SER A 208 -6.67 15.27 9.80
CA SER A 208 -5.34 14.91 10.29
C SER A 208 -4.25 15.72 9.57
N TYR A 209 -4.35 15.84 8.23
CA TYR A 209 -3.41 16.62 7.45
C TYR A 209 -3.40 18.12 7.82
N VAL A 210 -4.57 18.71 8.06
CA VAL A 210 -4.66 20.11 8.52
C VAL A 210 -3.99 20.31 9.87
N LEU A 211 -4.18 19.38 10.81
CA LEU A 211 -3.53 19.45 12.13
C LEU A 211 -2.00 19.33 11.98
N GLU A 212 -1.53 18.43 11.12
CA GLU A 212 -0.11 18.29 10.81
C GLU A 212 0.48 19.59 10.24
N LEU A 213 -0.22 20.24 9.29
CA LEU A 213 0.19 21.54 8.73
C LEU A 213 0.30 22.63 9.79
N ILE A 214 -0.64 22.67 10.75
CA ILE A 214 -0.61 23.63 11.84
C ILE A 214 0.61 23.37 12.73
N THR A 215 0.81 22.12 13.16
CA THR A 215 1.94 21.73 14.02
C THR A 215 3.30 21.94 13.36
N GLN A 216 3.42 21.76 12.04
CA GLN A 216 4.64 22.03 11.30
C GLN A 216 4.96 23.53 11.16
N ASN A 217 3.95 24.41 11.28
CA ASN A 217 4.09 25.87 11.14
C ASN A 217 3.95 26.64 12.47
N GLU A 218 3.87 25.94 13.61
CA GLU A 218 3.93 26.52 14.96
C GLU A 218 5.34 26.86 15.45
#